data_AF-A0A154R3V5-F1
#
_entry.id   AF-A0A154R3V5-F1
#
_cell.length_a   1.000
_cell.length_b   1.000
_cell.length_c   1.000
_cell.angle_alpha   90.00
_cell.angle_beta   90.00
_cell.angle_gamma   90.00
#
_symmetry.space_group_name_H-M   'P 1'
#
loop_
_entity.id
_entity.type
_entity.pdbx_description
1 polymer ?
#
loop_
_entity_poly.entity_id
_entity_poly.type
_entity_poly.pdbx_seq_one_letter_code
_entity_poly.pdbx_strand_id
1 'polypeptide(L)'
;MNIFDGLYGYEKLMLVCGFVLFVFALAAITVMIVQRRDFKMAMGLIVFAIVLMGFPGIQAVKFSQDTVELDRIRAQPQAPADPAQKQQAQRVLADLERRATGNPQLQAQVSDGYRAIGEVDKAYRLAQSVLREKPSAQVQATLVPVLTAKLNQVQAGVPIAAPVMPAASAGSAVAATPAPTAAGTASAAPPPAAPTGREREIAAIASQLQSTAAPLPAASHAALAKAYVVLGQPQQAQANVEAARRIDPNIKISAAVLHAAKVGSNP
;
A
#
# COMPACT_ATOMS: atom_id res chain seq x y z
N MET A 1 7.23 -22.28 1.53
CA MET A 1 5.87 -22.07 1.01
C MET A 1 5.00 -23.18 1.56
N ASN A 2 4.15 -22.88 2.54
CA ASN A 2 3.25 -23.89 3.07
C ASN A 2 2.11 -24.05 2.07
N ILE A 3 1.86 -25.28 1.61
CA ILE A 3 0.78 -25.62 0.67
C ILE A 3 -0.61 -25.31 1.30
N PHE A 4 -0.61 -24.99 2.59
CA PHE A 4 -1.77 -24.59 3.39
C PHE A 4 -1.89 -23.07 3.60
N ASP A 5 -0.99 -22.25 3.05
CA ASP A 5 -1.13 -20.78 3.10
C ASP A 5 -2.23 -20.36 2.10
N GLY A 6 -3.42 -20.08 2.62
CA GLY A 6 -4.60 -19.70 1.83
C GLY A 6 -5.85 -20.55 2.10
N LEU A 7 -5.70 -21.70 2.78
CA LEU A 7 -6.83 -22.47 3.30
C LEU A 7 -7.30 -21.88 4.63
N TYR A 8 -8.63 -21.71 4.77
CA TYR A 8 -9.23 -21.35 6.06
C TYR A 8 -8.85 -22.38 7.13
N GLY A 9 -8.79 -21.95 8.39
CA GLY A 9 -8.46 -22.84 9.51
C GLY A 9 -9.36 -24.09 9.59
N TYR A 10 -10.64 -23.94 9.25
CA TYR A 10 -11.58 -25.07 9.19
C TYR A 10 -11.32 -26.01 7.99
N GLU A 11 -10.77 -25.52 6.88
CA GLU A 11 -10.42 -26.35 5.70
C GLU A 11 -9.22 -27.23 6.03
N LYS A 12 -8.23 -26.70 6.75
CA LYS A 12 -7.11 -27.50 7.29
C LYS A 12 -7.63 -28.56 8.26
N LEU A 13 -8.56 -28.18 9.13
CA LEU A 13 -9.17 -29.10 10.09
C LEU A 13 -9.94 -30.22 9.39
N MET A 14 -10.73 -29.90 8.37
CA MET A 14 -11.46 -30.88 7.56
C MET A 14 -10.52 -31.79 6.77
N LEU A 15 -9.42 -31.26 6.23
CA LEU A 15 -8.43 -32.05 5.49
C LEU A 15 -7.70 -33.04 6.41
N VAL A 16 -7.25 -32.59 7.58
CA VAL A 16 -6.62 -33.46 8.59
C VAL A 16 -7.63 -34.48 9.12
N CYS A 17 -8.86 -34.06 9.41
CA CYS A 17 -9.93 -34.96 9.85
C CYS A 17 -10.25 -36.02 8.78
N GLY A 18 -10.42 -35.61 7.52
CA GLY A 18 -10.66 -36.50 6.39
C GLY A 18 -9.52 -37.49 6.18
N PHE A 19 -8.26 -37.04 6.29
CA PHE A 19 -7.10 -37.91 6.21
C PHE A 19 -7.06 -38.94 7.34
N VAL A 20 -7.29 -38.51 8.59
CA VAL A 20 -7.35 -39.41 9.76
C VAL A 20 -8.47 -40.44 9.61
N LEU A 21 -9.67 -40.00 9.19
CA LEU A 21 -10.80 -40.88 8.93
C LEU A 21 -10.51 -41.86 7.80
N PHE A 22 -9.80 -41.44 6.75
CA PHE A 22 -9.40 -42.30 5.65
C PHE A 22 -8.43 -43.40 6.09
N VAL A 23 -7.39 -43.05 6.87
CA VAL A 23 -6.45 -44.03 7.45
C VAL A 23 -7.19 -44.99 8.39
N PHE A 24 -8.11 -44.48 9.21
CA PHE A 24 -8.92 -45.30 10.09
C PHE A 24 -9.85 -46.25 9.32
N ALA A 25 -10.46 -45.77 8.22
CA ALA A 25 -11.28 -46.58 7.32
C ALA A 25 -10.47 -47.73 6.70
N LEU A 26 -9.25 -47.44 6.22
CA LEU A 26 -8.36 -48.46 5.65
C LEU A 26 -8.01 -49.54 6.69
N ALA A 27 -7.65 -49.13 7.91
CA ALA A 27 -7.38 -50.06 9.01
C ALA A 27 -8.63 -50.90 9.37
N ALA A 28 -9.80 -50.27 9.48
CA ALA A 28 -11.07 -50.95 9.77
C ALA A 28 -11.44 -51.97 8.69
N ILE A 29 -11.21 -51.66 7.41
CA ILE A 29 -11.41 -52.60 6.29
C ILE A 29 -10.46 -53.79 6.42
N THR A 30 -9.18 -53.53 6.72
CA THR A 30 -8.19 -54.61 6.87
C THR A 30 -8.61 -55.57 7.98
N VAL A 31 -9.04 -55.04 9.13
CA VAL A 31 -9.55 -55.84 10.25
C VAL A 31 -10.84 -56.58 9.90
N MET A 32 -11.80 -55.92 9.23
CA MET A 32 -13.06 -56.54 8.83
C MET A 32 -12.89 -57.66 7.80
N ILE A 33 -11.92 -57.54 6.89
CA ILE A 33 -11.58 -58.60 5.93
C ILE A 33 -11.06 -59.83 6.68
N VAL A 34 -10.17 -59.64 7.65
CA VAL A 34 -9.65 -60.74 8.48
C VAL A 34 -10.75 -61.37 9.33
N GLN A 35 -11.68 -60.57 9.85
CA GLN A 35 -12.80 -61.02 10.69
C GLN A 35 -14.04 -61.50 9.90
N ARG A 36 -14.02 -61.46 8.56
CA ARG A 36 -15.16 -61.76 7.66
C ARG A 36 -16.47 -61.05 8.06
N ARG A 37 -16.39 -59.78 8.48
CA ARG A 37 -17.56 -58.94 8.78
C ARG A 37 -18.04 -58.16 7.55
N ASP A 38 -19.30 -57.73 7.58
CA ASP A 38 -19.87 -56.88 6.54
C ASP A 38 -19.11 -55.56 6.38
N PHE A 39 -18.41 -55.41 5.25
CA PHE A 39 -17.59 -54.25 4.90
C PHE A 39 -18.41 -53.02 4.46
N LYS A 40 -19.73 -53.15 4.35
CA LYS A 40 -20.64 -52.09 3.85
C LYS A 40 -20.52 -50.79 4.64
N MET A 41 -20.38 -50.88 5.96
CA MET A 41 -20.20 -49.70 6.83
C MET A 41 -18.87 -48.99 6.58
N ALA A 42 -17.79 -49.73 6.37
CA ALA A 42 -16.48 -49.16 6.11
C ALA A 42 -16.39 -48.53 4.70
N MET A 43 -17.11 -49.10 3.73
CA MET A 43 -17.21 -48.54 2.38
C MET A 43 -17.92 -47.18 2.37
N GLY A 44 -18.97 -47.01 3.18
CA GLY A 44 -19.61 -45.70 3.38
C GLY A 44 -18.67 -44.65 4.00
N LEU A 45 -17.84 -45.08 4.96
CA LEU A 45 -16.85 -44.22 5.63
C LEU A 45 -15.76 -43.74 4.66
N ILE A 46 -15.34 -44.60 3.72
CA ILE A 46 -14.40 -44.21 2.65
C ILE A 46 -15.00 -43.14 1.75
N VAL A 47 -16.23 -43.32 1.26
CA VAL A 47 -16.86 -42.32 0.38
C VAL A 47 -16.99 -40.99 1.10
N PHE A 48 -17.39 -41.01 2.37
CA PHE A 48 -17.47 -39.81 3.21
C PHE A 48 -16.10 -39.14 3.39
N ALA A 49 -15.05 -39.92 3.67
CA ALA A 49 -13.69 -39.41 3.81
C ALA A 49 -13.14 -38.81 2.51
N ILE A 50 -13.43 -39.42 1.36
CA ILE A 50 -13.04 -38.89 0.04
C ILE A 50 -13.71 -37.55 -0.23
N VAL A 51 -15.02 -37.41 0.07
CA VAL A 51 -15.74 -36.14 -0.10
C VAL A 51 -15.16 -35.05 0.81
N LEU A 52 -14.90 -35.37 2.07
CA LEU A 52 -14.26 -34.47 3.04
C LEU A 52 -12.86 -34.03 2.60
N MET A 53 -12.08 -34.94 2.00
CA MET A 53 -10.75 -34.65 1.48
C MET A 53 -10.78 -33.88 0.15
N GLY A 54 -11.80 -34.11 -0.69
CA GLY A 54 -11.93 -33.50 -2.01
C GLY A 54 -12.44 -32.05 -1.98
N PHE A 55 -13.29 -31.70 -1.01
CA PHE A 55 -13.91 -30.36 -0.93
C PHE A 55 -12.89 -29.20 -0.81
N PRO A 56 -11.87 -29.27 0.07
CA PRO A 56 -10.82 -28.24 0.12
C PRO A 56 -10.02 -28.11 -1.20
N GLY A 57 -9.91 -29.20 -1.96
CA GLY A 57 -9.18 -29.22 -3.23
C GLY A 57 -9.78 -28.28 -4.28
N ILE A 58 -11.11 -28.18 -4.36
CA ILE A 58 -11.80 -27.28 -5.31
C ILE A 58 -11.58 -25.81 -4.92
N GLN A 59 -11.57 -25.51 -3.63
CA GLN A 59 -11.35 -24.14 -3.13
C GLN A 59 -9.91 -23.66 -3.36
N ALA A 60 -8.93 -24.56 -3.31
CA ALA A 60 -7.53 -24.26 -3.61
C ALA A 60 -7.32 -23.85 -5.08
N VAL A 61 -8.06 -24.47 -6.02
CA VAL A 61 -8.03 -24.09 -7.44
C VAL A 61 -8.62 -22.69 -7.64
N LYS A 62 -9.76 -22.39 -6.99
CA LYS A 62 -10.35 -21.04 -7.05
C LYS A 62 -9.42 -19.98 -6.46
N PHE A 63 -8.77 -20.29 -5.33
CA PHE A 63 -7.78 -19.38 -4.74
C PHE A 63 -6.58 -19.12 -5.66
N SER A 64 -6.12 -20.15 -6.36
CA SER A 64 -5.03 -20.02 -7.33
C SER A 64 -5.45 -19.12 -8.49
N GLN A 65 -6.68 -19.25 -9.00
CA GLN A 65 -7.23 -18.35 -10.00
C GLN A 65 -7.34 -16.91 -9.48
N ASP A 66 -7.91 -16.72 -8.29
CA ASP A 66 -8.05 -15.40 -7.66
C ASP A 66 -6.67 -14.74 -7.46
N THR A 67 -5.64 -15.50 -7.08
CA THR A 67 -4.27 -14.99 -6.90
C THR A 67 -3.61 -14.63 -8.24
N VAL A 68 -3.84 -15.40 -9.29
CA VAL A 68 -3.37 -15.08 -10.65
C VAL A 68 -4.08 -13.83 -11.17
N GLU A 69 -5.38 -13.69 -10.91
CA GLU A 69 -6.13 -12.47 -11.24
C GLU A 69 -5.62 -11.27 -10.45
N LEU A 70 -5.26 -11.45 -9.17
CA LEU A 70 -4.61 -10.41 -8.36
C LEU A 70 -3.29 -9.95 -9.01
N ASP A 71 -2.43 -10.87 -9.40
CA ASP A 71 -1.16 -10.52 -10.07
C ASP A 71 -1.41 -9.81 -11.40
N ARG A 72 -2.44 -10.21 -12.14
CA ARG A 72 -2.86 -9.52 -13.38
C ARG A 72 -3.36 -8.10 -13.10
N ILE A 73 -4.16 -7.90 -12.06
CA ILE A 73 -4.66 -6.58 -11.64
C ILE A 73 -3.49 -5.70 -11.21
N ARG A 74 -2.53 -6.23 -10.44
CA ARG A 74 -1.36 -5.49 -9.96
C ARG A 74 -0.39 -5.14 -11.08
N ALA A 75 -0.27 -6.00 -12.09
CA ALA A 75 0.56 -5.76 -13.26
C ALA A 75 -0.06 -4.74 -14.24
N GLN A 76 -1.34 -4.39 -14.11
CA GLN A 76 -1.94 -3.37 -14.96
C GLN A 76 -1.36 -1.98 -14.62
N PRO A 77 -0.76 -1.29 -15.60
CA PRO A 77 -0.14 0.02 -15.38
C PRO A 77 -1.16 1.14 -15.16
N GLN A 78 -2.44 0.93 -15.49
CA GLN A 78 -3.51 1.91 -15.37
C GLN A 78 -4.76 1.27 -14.78
N ALA A 79 -5.53 2.08 -14.03
CA ALA A 79 -6.81 1.64 -13.49
C ALA A 79 -7.75 1.23 -14.64
N PRO A 80 -8.53 0.14 -14.48
CA PRO A 80 -9.47 -0.30 -15.51
C PRO A 80 -10.43 0.85 -15.87
N ALA A 81 -10.44 1.26 -17.14
CA ALA A 81 -11.34 2.29 -17.64
C ALA A 81 -12.80 1.78 -17.71
N ASP A 82 -12.97 0.45 -17.80
CA ASP A 82 -14.27 -0.20 -17.87
C ASP A 82 -14.84 -0.45 -16.45
N PRO A 83 -16.04 0.08 -16.12
CA PRO A 83 -16.67 -0.15 -14.83
C PRO A 83 -16.95 -1.62 -14.54
N ALA A 84 -17.19 -2.46 -15.55
CA ALA A 84 -17.45 -3.89 -15.36
C ALA A 84 -16.20 -4.63 -14.86
N GLN A 85 -15.03 -4.31 -15.44
CA GLN A 85 -13.75 -4.88 -15.02
C GLN A 85 -13.38 -4.43 -13.62
N LYS A 86 -13.64 -3.17 -13.27
CA LYS A 86 -13.42 -2.65 -11.91
C LYS A 86 -14.27 -3.40 -10.88
N GLN A 87 -15.54 -3.66 -11.18
CA GLN A 87 -16.42 -4.42 -10.28
C GLN A 87 -15.94 -5.86 -10.10
N GLN A 88 -15.52 -6.53 -11.18
CA GLN A 88 -14.99 -7.89 -11.09
C GLN A 88 -13.72 -7.93 -10.23
N ALA A 89 -12.77 -7.03 -10.48
CA ALA A 89 -11.56 -6.92 -9.68
C ALA A 89 -11.87 -6.63 -8.19
N GLN A 90 -12.85 -5.78 -7.90
CA GLN A 90 -13.28 -5.54 -6.51
C GLN A 90 -13.82 -6.79 -5.81
N ARG A 91 -14.58 -7.64 -6.52
CA ARG A 91 -15.09 -8.90 -5.97
C ARG A 91 -13.95 -9.85 -5.64
N VAL A 92 -13.03 -10.05 -6.58
CA VAL A 92 -11.84 -10.90 -6.41
C VAL A 92 -11.00 -10.41 -5.23
N LEU A 93 -10.75 -9.10 -5.15
CA LEU A 93 -10.01 -8.50 -4.04
C LEU A 93 -10.74 -8.66 -2.70
N ALA A 94 -12.07 -8.56 -2.66
CA ALA A 94 -12.84 -8.75 -1.44
C ALA A 94 -12.83 -10.21 -0.96
N ASP A 95 -12.88 -11.17 -1.88
CA ASP A 95 -12.78 -12.59 -1.57
C ASP A 95 -11.38 -12.95 -1.07
N LEU A 96 -10.34 -12.40 -1.71
CA LEU A 96 -8.95 -12.54 -1.25
C LEU A 96 -8.71 -11.86 0.09
N GLU A 97 -9.29 -10.68 0.34
CA GLU A 97 -9.19 -9.97 1.62
C GLU A 97 -9.68 -10.84 2.78
N ARG A 98 -10.83 -11.52 2.61
CA ARG A 98 -11.37 -12.46 3.60
C ARG A 98 -10.44 -13.65 3.85
N ARG A 99 -9.87 -14.20 2.79
CA ARG A 99 -8.94 -15.34 2.86
C ARG A 99 -7.57 -14.95 3.39
N ALA A 100 -7.18 -13.70 3.23
CA ALA A 100 -5.91 -13.15 3.70
C ALA A 100 -5.88 -12.95 5.23
N THR A 101 -6.97 -13.25 5.95
CA THR A 101 -7.02 -13.22 7.41
C THR A 101 -5.90 -14.07 8.01
N GLY A 102 -4.91 -13.42 8.62
CA GLY A 102 -3.73 -14.07 9.22
C GLY A 102 -2.51 -14.20 8.30
N ASN A 103 -2.59 -13.80 7.03
CA ASN A 103 -1.47 -13.73 6.10
C ASN A 103 -1.16 -12.26 5.71
N PRO A 104 -0.21 -11.59 6.41
CA PRO A 104 0.07 -10.17 6.18
C PRO A 104 0.65 -9.90 4.79
N GLN A 105 1.32 -10.87 4.17
CA GLN A 105 1.87 -10.73 2.82
C GLN A 105 0.75 -10.69 1.77
N LEU A 106 -0.23 -11.60 1.88
CA LEU A 106 -1.38 -11.59 0.97
C LEU A 106 -2.24 -10.33 1.17
N GLN A 107 -2.43 -9.88 2.41
CA GLN A 107 -3.13 -8.62 2.69
C GLN A 107 -2.40 -7.42 2.06
N ALA A 108 -1.06 -7.40 2.07
CA ALA A 108 -0.28 -6.37 1.39
C ALA A 108 -0.46 -6.40 -0.14
N GLN A 109 -0.53 -7.59 -0.74
CA GLN A 109 -0.79 -7.73 -2.17
C GLN A 109 -2.21 -7.30 -2.55
N VAL A 110 -3.21 -7.64 -1.73
CA VAL A 110 -4.60 -7.18 -1.92
C VAL A 110 -4.70 -5.66 -1.80
N SER A 111 -3.97 -5.05 -0.86
CA SER A 111 -3.85 -3.59 -0.75
C SER A 111 -3.28 -2.98 -2.04
N ASP A 112 -2.20 -3.54 -2.59
CA ASP A 112 -1.64 -3.11 -3.88
C ASP A 112 -2.62 -3.32 -5.05
N GLY A 113 -3.41 -4.39 -5.03
CA GLY A 113 -4.51 -4.61 -5.99
C GLY A 113 -5.58 -3.53 -5.91
N TYR A 114 -5.99 -3.11 -4.70
CA TYR A 114 -6.91 -1.97 -4.52
C TYR A 114 -6.34 -0.66 -5.06
N ARG A 115 -5.02 -0.44 -4.91
CA ARG A 115 -4.34 0.72 -5.53
C ARG A 115 -4.41 0.64 -7.05
N ALA A 116 -4.17 -0.54 -7.63
CA ALA A 116 -4.17 -0.72 -9.09
C ALA A 116 -5.53 -0.41 -9.73
N ILE A 117 -6.64 -0.70 -9.05
CA ILE A 117 -7.99 -0.36 -9.51
C ILE A 117 -8.45 1.07 -9.16
N GLY A 118 -7.56 1.88 -8.57
CA GLY A 118 -7.82 3.27 -8.19
C GLY A 118 -8.50 3.46 -6.83
N GLU A 119 -8.72 2.40 -6.05
CA GLU A 119 -9.28 2.46 -4.69
C GLU A 119 -8.19 2.76 -3.64
N VAL A 120 -7.47 3.87 -3.84
CA VAL A 120 -6.27 4.24 -3.06
C VAL A 120 -6.58 4.40 -1.56
N ASP A 121 -7.75 4.93 -1.21
CA ASP A 121 -8.17 5.09 0.19
C ASP A 121 -8.44 3.74 0.89
N LYS A 122 -9.01 2.77 0.17
CA LYS A 122 -9.20 1.42 0.70
C LYS A 122 -7.86 0.69 0.82
N ALA A 123 -7.03 0.79 -0.22
CA ALA A 123 -5.68 0.26 -0.23
C ALA A 123 -4.87 0.75 0.97
N TYR A 124 -4.88 2.06 1.23
CA TYR A 124 -4.12 2.66 2.33
C TYR A 124 -4.60 2.22 3.72
N ARG A 125 -5.92 2.13 3.94
CA ARG A 125 -6.46 1.63 5.22
C ARG A 125 -6.03 0.19 5.49
N LEU A 126 -6.08 -0.66 4.47
CA LEU A 126 -5.60 -2.04 4.57
C LEU A 126 -4.08 -2.09 4.78
N ALA A 127 -3.31 -1.26 4.08
CA ALA A 127 -1.86 -1.15 4.28
C ALA A 127 -1.51 -0.77 5.74
N GLN A 128 -2.24 0.19 6.31
CA GLN A 128 -2.05 0.59 7.70
C GLN A 128 -2.38 -0.53 8.69
N SER A 129 -3.47 -1.28 8.48
CA SER A 129 -3.81 -2.39 9.38
C SER A 129 -2.73 -3.46 9.36
N VAL A 130 -2.24 -3.82 8.17
CA VAL A 130 -1.17 -4.82 7.99
C VAL A 130 0.14 -4.37 8.66
N LEU A 131 0.53 -3.11 8.47
CA LEU A 131 1.76 -2.56 9.07
C LEU A 131 1.69 -2.48 10.60
N ARG A 132 0.49 -2.30 11.18
CA ARG A 132 0.29 -2.31 12.63
C ARG A 132 0.35 -3.71 13.22
N GLU A 133 -0.19 -4.70 12.53
CA GLU A 133 -0.24 -6.08 13.03
C GLU A 133 1.10 -6.81 12.89
N LYS A 134 1.69 -6.81 11.68
CA LYS A 134 2.93 -7.56 11.37
C LYS A 134 3.81 -6.82 10.37
N PRO A 135 4.63 -5.85 10.82
CA PRO A 135 5.59 -5.17 9.97
C PRO A 135 6.76 -6.11 9.64
N SER A 136 6.74 -6.71 8.46
CA SER A 136 7.91 -7.43 7.91
C SER A 136 8.48 -6.65 6.72
N ALA A 137 9.78 -6.83 6.43
CA ALA A 137 10.45 -6.12 5.33
C ALA A 137 9.79 -6.42 3.96
N GLN A 138 9.31 -7.65 3.74
CA GLN A 138 8.64 -8.07 2.51
C GLN A 138 7.24 -7.43 2.37
N VAL A 139 6.49 -7.36 3.47
CA VAL A 139 5.20 -6.68 3.53
C VAL A 139 5.37 -5.19 3.27
N GLN A 140 6.35 -4.58 3.95
CA GLN A 140 6.68 -3.17 3.78
C GLN A 140 7.03 -2.84 2.32
N ALA A 141 7.90 -3.64 1.69
CA ALA A 141 8.26 -3.47 0.28
C ALA A 141 7.03 -3.52 -0.65
N THR A 142 6.09 -4.43 -0.38
CA THR A 142 4.85 -4.59 -1.16
C THR A 142 3.91 -3.39 -1.00
N LEU A 143 3.97 -2.70 0.15
CA LEU A 143 3.11 -1.55 0.46
C LEU A 143 3.69 -0.21 0.02
N VAL A 144 4.98 -0.14 -0.37
CA VAL A 144 5.60 1.10 -0.88
C VAL A 144 4.81 1.75 -2.01
N PRO A 145 4.32 1.03 -3.04
CA PRO A 145 3.51 1.62 -4.11
C PRO A 145 2.19 2.22 -3.59
N VAL A 146 1.57 1.60 -2.59
CA VAL A 146 0.29 2.05 -1.99
C VAL A 146 0.49 3.34 -1.22
N LEU A 147 1.50 3.38 -0.35
CA LEU A 147 1.84 4.58 0.41
C LEU A 147 2.24 5.74 -0.52
N THR A 148 3.01 5.44 -1.57
CA THR A 148 3.40 6.42 -2.61
C THR A 148 2.19 6.97 -3.36
N ALA A 149 1.23 6.11 -3.74
CA ALA A 149 0.00 6.53 -4.41
C ALA A 149 -0.87 7.42 -3.52
N LYS A 150 -1.03 7.06 -2.24
CA LYS A 150 -1.76 7.89 -1.27
C LYS A 150 -1.08 9.23 -1.07
N LEU A 151 0.26 9.25 -0.94
CA LEU A 151 1.03 10.48 -0.83
C LEU A 151 0.79 11.40 -2.04
N ASN A 152 0.85 10.85 -3.26
CA ASN A 152 0.57 11.60 -4.48
C ASN A 152 -0.88 12.14 -4.53
N GLN A 153 -1.87 11.35 -4.09
CA GLN A 153 -3.27 11.76 -4.03
C GLN A 153 -3.49 12.94 -3.07
N VAL A 154 -2.92 12.87 -1.86
CA VAL A 154 -3.03 13.96 -0.87
C VAL A 154 -2.32 15.22 -1.36
N GLN A 155 -1.17 15.07 -2.03
CA GLN A 155 -0.42 16.19 -2.61
C GLN A 155 -1.07 16.80 -3.85
N ALA A 156 -1.90 16.07 -4.60
CA ALA A 156 -2.58 16.63 -5.78
C ALA A 156 -3.54 17.77 -5.42
N GLY A 157 -4.02 17.80 -4.18
CA GLY A 157 -4.89 18.86 -3.64
C GLY A 157 -4.15 19.99 -2.92
N VAL A 158 -2.81 20.01 -2.91
CA VAL A 158 -2.02 21.08 -2.27
C VAL A 158 -1.27 21.86 -3.34
N PRO A 159 -1.61 23.15 -3.58
CA PRO A 159 -0.79 23.97 -4.45
C PRO A 159 0.60 24.11 -3.83
N ILE A 160 1.63 23.78 -4.59
CA ILE A 160 3.01 24.12 -4.22
C ILE A 160 3.05 25.64 -4.24
N ALA A 161 3.05 26.27 -3.07
CA ALA A 161 3.11 27.72 -2.96
C ALA A 161 4.34 28.19 -3.75
N ALA A 162 4.11 28.99 -4.79
CA ALA A 162 5.20 29.72 -5.43
C ALA A 162 5.89 30.55 -4.34
N PRO A 163 7.23 30.58 -4.28
CA PRO A 163 7.91 31.47 -3.37
C PRO A 163 7.38 32.88 -3.64
N VAL A 164 6.88 33.54 -2.59
CA VAL A 164 6.46 34.93 -2.65
C VAL A 164 7.71 35.71 -3.03
N MET A 165 7.82 36.09 -4.30
CA MET A 165 8.88 37.01 -4.72
C MET A 165 8.66 38.29 -3.93
N PRO A 166 9.66 38.82 -3.21
CA PRO A 166 9.56 40.17 -2.69
C PRO A 166 9.32 41.07 -3.89
N ALA A 167 8.16 41.74 -3.91
CA ALA A 167 7.82 42.69 -4.95
C ALA A 167 8.95 43.72 -5.03
N ALA A 168 9.69 43.69 -6.14
CA ALA A 168 10.60 44.76 -6.49
C ALA A 168 9.75 46.02 -6.68
N SER A 169 9.77 46.90 -5.67
CA SER A 169 9.18 48.22 -5.74
C SER A 169 9.99 49.07 -6.71
N ALA A 170 9.61 49.01 -7.98
CA ALA A 170 9.94 50.05 -8.95
C ALA A 170 9.03 51.27 -8.67
N GLY A 171 9.63 52.37 -8.20
CA GLY A 171 8.93 53.63 -7.98
C GLY A 171 9.92 54.79 -7.87
N SER A 172 9.89 55.64 -8.88
CA SER A 172 10.79 56.76 -9.18
C SER A 172 10.98 57.82 -8.08
N ALA A 173 12.13 58.49 -8.19
CA ALA A 173 12.55 59.69 -7.47
C ALA A 173 11.56 60.87 -7.56
N VAL A 174 11.40 61.63 -6.47
CA VAL A 174 11.52 63.12 -6.36
C VAL A 174 11.83 63.48 -4.89
N ALA A 175 12.69 64.49 -4.70
CA ALA A 175 13.28 64.97 -3.45
C ALA A 175 12.34 65.79 -2.52
N ALA A 176 12.59 65.71 -1.19
CA ALA A 176 12.71 66.81 -0.19
C ALA A 176 12.22 66.43 1.23
N THR A 177 13.11 66.58 2.22
CA THR A 177 13.03 66.43 3.70
C THR A 177 12.42 67.65 4.43
N PRO A 178 12.17 67.68 5.78
CA PRO A 178 12.15 66.62 6.83
C PRO A 178 10.97 66.66 7.89
N ALA A 179 10.64 65.47 8.46
CA ALA A 179 10.39 65.03 9.88
C ALA A 179 9.63 65.89 10.96
N PRO A 180 9.14 65.32 12.11
CA PRO A 180 9.07 63.91 12.58
C PRO A 180 7.71 63.48 13.24
N THR A 181 7.71 62.26 13.83
CA THR A 181 6.77 61.65 14.81
C THR A 181 5.52 60.91 14.31
N ALA A 182 5.64 59.58 14.19
CA ALA A 182 4.84 58.64 14.97
C ALA A 182 5.43 57.22 14.85
N ALA A 183 5.46 56.53 16.00
CA ALA A 183 5.85 55.15 16.20
C ALA A 183 5.25 54.20 15.13
N GLY A 184 5.99 53.26 14.56
CA GLY A 184 6.51 52.13 15.32
C GLY A 184 5.50 50.97 15.29
N THR A 185 5.20 50.46 14.11
CA THR A 185 4.63 49.10 13.93
C THR A 185 5.55 48.34 12.99
N ALA A 186 6.56 47.70 13.59
CA ALA A 186 7.25 46.60 12.96
C ALA A 186 6.19 45.56 12.60
N SER A 187 5.88 45.47 11.30
CA SER A 187 5.07 44.40 10.74
C SER A 187 5.90 43.13 10.91
N ALA A 188 5.71 42.46 12.05
CA ALA A 188 6.26 41.16 12.32
C ALA A 188 5.83 40.24 11.18
N ALA A 189 6.81 39.58 10.57
CA ALA A 189 6.56 38.52 9.62
C ALA A 189 5.48 37.58 10.18
N PRO A 190 4.45 37.22 9.39
CA PRO A 190 3.43 36.30 9.88
C PRO A 190 4.12 35.02 10.36
N PRO A 191 3.79 34.53 11.56
CA PRO A 191 4.32 33.25 12.04
C PRO A 191 3.98 32.16 11.02
N PRO A 192 4.84 31.13 10.85
CA PRO A 192 4.57 30.04 9.93
C PRO A 192 3.19 29.47 10.28
N ALA A 193 2.28 29.50 9.31
CA ALA A 193 0.92 29.03 9.46
C ALA A 193 0.96 27.61 10.07
N ALA A 194 0.18 27.38 11.12
CA ALA A 194 0.09 26.07 11.74
C ALA A 194 -0.20 25.01 10.67
N PRO A 195 0.50 23.86 10.69
CA PRO A 195 0.43 22.93 9.59
C PRO A 195 -1.02 22.47 9.40
N THR A 196 -1.51 22.68 8.18
CA THR A 196 -2.88 22.32 7.81
C THR A 196 -3.12 20.83 8.04
N GLY A 197 -4.38 20.40 8.22
CA GLY A 197 -4.68 18.97 8.43
C GLY A 197 -4.08 18.04 7.36
N ARG A 198 -3.95 18.54 6.12
CA ARG A 198 -3.30 17.83 5.00
C ARG A 198 -1.78 17.77 5.13
N GLU A 199 -1.13 18.85 5.58
CA GLU A 199 0.33 18.82 5.82
C GLU A 199 0.70 17.79 6.89
N ARG A 200 -0.12 17.64 7.94
CA ARG A 200 0.07 16.58 8.94
C ARG A 200 -0.09 15.19 8.33
N GLU A 201 -1.06 15.00 7.43
CA GLU A 201 -1.24 13.73 6.72
C GLU A 201 -0.05 13.43 5.79
N ILE A 202 0.45 14.43 5.05
CA ILE A 202 1.64 14.32 4.21
C ILE A 202 2.86 13.94 5.04
N ALA A 203 3.09 14.60 6.17
CA ALA A 203 4.20 14.29 7.08
C ALA A 203 4.09 12.86 7.64
N ALA A 204 2.88 12.44 8.04
CA ALA A 204 2.65 11.09 8.54
C ALA A 204 2.99 10.04 7.47
N ILE A 205 2.46 10.19 6.24
CA ILE A 205 2.72 9.24 5.15
C ILE A 205 4.20 9.25 4.74
N ALA A 206 4.83 10.44 4.68
CA ALA A 206 6.25 10.58 4.35
C ALA A 206 7.15 9.88 5.39
N SER A 207 6.87 10.07 6.68
CA SER A 207 7.59 9.38 7.75
C SER A 207 7.39 7.87 7.70
N GLN A 208 6.19 7.40 7.37
CA GLN A 208 5.88 5.99 7.24
C GLN A 208 6.64 5.36 6.05
N LEU A 209 6.70 6.06 4.91
CA LEU A 209 7.51 5.65 3.76
C LEU A 209 9.00 5.59 4.10
N GLN A 210 9.55 6.56 4.83
CA GLN A 210 10.96 6.55 5.26
C GLN A 210 11.29 5.47 6.28
N SER A 211 10.34 5.13 7.16
CA SER A 211 10.50 4.04 8.14
C SER A 211 10.50 2.65 7.50
N THR A 212 10.17 2.56 6.22
CA THR A 212 10.20 1.31 5.46
C THR A 212 11.66 0.88 5.28
N ALA A 213 12.01 -0.30 5.79
CA ALA A 213 13.37 -0.84 5.67
C ALA A 213 13.72 -1.30 4.24
N ALA A 214 12.76 -1.23 3.31
CA ALA A 214 12.93 -1.65 1.93
C ALA A 214 13.53 -0.53 1.07
N PRO A 215 14.36 -0.86 0.06
CA PRO A 215 14.83 0.11 -0.91
C PRO A 215 13.64 0.75 -1.64
N LEU A 216 13.57 2.08 -1.59
CA LEU A 216 12.51 2.85 -2.21
C LEU A 216 12.79 2.99 -3.72
N PRO A 217 11.77 2.81 -4.59
CA PRO A 217 11.93 3.07 -6.02
C PRO A 217 12.07 4.58 -6.28
N ALA A 218 12.62 4.93 -7.45
CA ALA A 218 12.82 6.33 -7.84
C ALA A 218 11.53 7.18 -7.74
N ALA A 219 10.39 6.60 -8.11
CA ALA A 219 9.07 7.25 -8.02
C ALA A 219 8.69 7.62 -6.58
N SER A 220 9.04 6.79 -5.59
CA SER A 220 8.78 7.08 -4.18
C SER A 220 9.68 8.20 -3.66
N HIS A 221 10.95 8.22 -4.06
CA HIS A 221 11.85 9.35 -3.76
C HIS A 221 11.35 10.66 -4.38
N ALA A 222 10.86 10.63 -5.63
CA ALA A 222 10.27 11.81 -6.26
C ALA A 222 9.01 12.31 -5.51
N ALA A 223 8.15 11.39 -5.05
CA ALA A 223 6.97 11.72 -4.24
C ALA A 223 7.33 12.30 -2.87
N LEU A 224 8.35 11.74 -2.21
CA LEU A 224 8.90 12.28 -0.95
C LEU A 224 9.52 13.66 -1.15
N ALA A 225 10.25 13.89 -2.24
CA ALA A 225 10.80 15.21 -2.54
C ALA A 225 9.70 16.27 -2.63
N LYS A 226 8.60 15.96 -3.33
CA LYS A 226 7.44 16.84 -3.40
C LYS A 226 6.79 17.05 -2.03
N ALA A 227 6.72 16.00 -1.18
CA ALA A 227 6.22 16.11 0.19
C ALA A 227 7.06 17.11 1.00
N TYR A 228 8.38 16.99 0.95
CA TYR A 228 9.29 17.84 1.71
C TYR A 228 9.30 19.29 1.25
N VAL A 229 9.07 19.55 -0.03
CA VAL A 229 8.83 20.93 -0.50
C VAL A 229 7.57 21.52 0.15
N VAL A 230 6.47 20.77 0.20
CA VAL A 230 5.22 21.23 0.84
C VAL A 230 5.40 21.43 2.34
N LEU A 231 6.21 20.59 3.00
CA LEU A 231 6.51 20.69 4.43
C LEU A 231 7.56 21.76 4.77
N GLY A 232 8.08 22.51 3.78
CA GLY A 232 9.10 23.53 4.00
C GLY A 232 10.48 22.97 4.38
N GLN A 233 10.79 21.73 3.97
CA GLN A 233 12.05 21.03 4.25
C GLN A 233 12.89 20.84 2.97
N PRO A 234 13.47 21.92 2.42
CA PRO A 234 14.12 21.92 1.10
C PRO A 234 15.35 20.99 1.04
N GLN A 235 16.13 20.89 2.13
CA GLN A 235 17.29 20.00 2.20
C GLN A 235 16.91 18.52 2.04
N GLN A 236 15.84 18.08 2.72
CA GLN A 236 15.33 16.71 2.57
C GLN A 236 14.72 16.49 1.19
N ALA A 237 14.07 17.52 0.63
CA ALA A 237 13.58 17.47 -0.73
C ALA A 237 14.72 17.24 -1.73
N GLN A 238 15.82 17.98 -1.60
CA GLN A 238 16.98 17.86 -2.48
C GLN A 238 17.64 16.47 -2.38
N ALA A 239 17.86 15.96 -1.17
CA ALA A 239 18.41 14.62 -0.97
C ALA A 239 17.56 13.53 -1.65
N ASN A 240 16.23 13.67 -1.62
CA ASN A 240 15.31 12.75 -2.28
C ASN A 240 15.29 12.94 -3.82
N VAL A 241 15.43 14.16 -4.34
CA VAL A 241 15.59 14.40 -5.78
C VAL A 241 16.86 13.71 -6.30
N GLU A 242 17.97 13.86 -5.57
CA GLU A 242 19.25 13.25 -5.93
C GLU A 242 19.17 11.73 -5.87
N ALA A 243 18.59 11.16 -4.81
CA ALA A 243 18.35 9.73 -4.69
C ALA A 243 17.49 9.20 -5.84
N ALA A 244 16.41 9.89 -6.20
CA ALA A 244 15.55 9.53 -7.33
C ALA A 244 16.34 9.47 -8.65
N ARG A 245 17.17 10.49 -8.92
CA ARG A 245 17.99 10.58 -10.15
C ARG A 245 19.12 9.56 -10.21
N ARG A 246 19.68 9.16 -9.05
CA ARG A 246 20.69 8.08 -8.99
C ARG A 246 20.10 6.74 -9.39
N ILE A 247 18.85 6.49 -9.03
CA ILE A 247 18.15 5.24 -9.35
C ILE A 247 17.61 5.27 -10.78
N ASP A 248 16.98 6.36 -11.19
CA ASP A 248 16.47 6.57 -12.55
C ASP A 248 16.84 7.98 -13.04
N PRO A 249 17.87 8.12 -13.90
CA PRO A 249 18.28 9.40 -14.44
C PRO A 249 17.19 10.12 -15.25
N ASN A 250 16.21 9.38 -15.78
CA ASN A 250 15.14 9.90 -16.63
C ASN A 250 13.86 10.23 -15.86
N ILE A 251 13.88 10.16 -14.53
CA ILE A 251 12.69 10.42 -13.72
C ILE A 251 12.19 11.86 -13.89
N LYS A 252 10.89 11.99 -14.18
CA LYS A 252 10.22 13.30 -14.33
C LYS A 252 9.90 13.89 -12.95
N ILE A 253 10.69 14.87 -12.53
CA ILE A 253 10.45 15.67 -11.31
C ILE A 253 9.98 17.06 -11.76
N SER A 254 8.94 17.61 -11.12
CA SER A 254 8.38 18.90 -11.52
C SER A 254 9.41 20.03 -11.33
N ALA A 255 9.42 20.99 -12.26
CA ALA A 255 10.33 22.13 -12.20
C ALA A 255 10.16 22.94 -10.91
N ALA A 256 8.93 23.05 -10.40
CA ALA A 256 8.63 23.69 -9.12
C ALA A 256 9.31 23.00 -7.93
N VAL A 257 9.33 21.66 -7.90
CA VAL A 257 10.01 20.90 -6.84
C VAL A 257 11.53 21.04 -6.95
N LEU A 258 12.08 20.99 -8.16
CA LEU A 258 13.51 21.21 -8.38
C LEU A 258 13.95 22.62 -7.95
N HIS A 259 13.15 23.63 -8.27
CA HIS A 259 13.44 25.01 -7.91
C HIS A 259 13.32 25.22 -6.39
N ALA A 260 12.25 24.76 -5.76
CA ALA A 260 12.05 24.88 -4.31
C ALA A 260 13.12 24.13 -3.50
N ALA A 261 13.51 22.93 -3.95
CA ALA A 261 14.59 22.17 -3.33
C ALA A 261 15.96 22.85 -3.47
N LYS A 262 16.18 23.65 -4.53
CA LYS A 262 17.45 24.36 -4.76
C LYS A 262 17.52 25.71 -4.05
N VAL A 263 16.42 26.47 -4.03
CA VAL A 263 16.37 27.81 -3.44
C VAL A 263 16.45 27.76 -1.91
N GLY A 264 15.86 26.75 -1.27
CA GLY A 264 15.95 26.61 0.19
C GLY A 264 17.27 26.04 0.71
N SER A 265 18.22 25.72 -0.17
CA SER A 265 19.56 25.22 0.16
C SER A 265 20.64 26.31 0.12
N ASN A 266 20.32 27.52 -0.35
CA ASN A 266 21.20 28.67 -0.26
C ASN A 266 20.84 29.48 0.99
N PRO A 267 21.71 29.55 2.01
CA PRO A 267 21.55 30.45 3.16
C PRO A 267 21.66 31.93 2.76
#